data_AF-A0A1G9VXP3-F1
#
_entry.id   AF-A0A1G9VXP3-F1
#
_cell.length_a   1.000
_cell.length_b   1.000
_cell.length_c   1.000
_cell.angle_alpha   90.00
_cell.angle_beta   90.00
_cell.angle_gamma   90.00
#
_symmetry.space_group_name_H-M   'P 1'
#
loop_
_entity.id
_entity.type
_entity.pdbx_description
1 polymer ?
#
loop_
_entity_poly.entity_id
_entity_poly.type
_entity_poly.pdbx_seq_one_letter_code
_entity_poly.pdbx_strand_id
1 'polypeptide(L)'
;MQSSPQPDLTRFAHHLFTALLLAQLILPLFFTLQITLVWMGADAWTVSPERVRVTVRETPLPAIIAPFLRCGLIMAMLYTHHRAPRWTLPLLLSSILIHIIGWTSIVGNPYFNAPTGYVTLTIGSALLILLVLNPALQKPRS
;
A
#
# COMPACT_ATOMS: atom_id res chain seq x y z
N MET A 1 20.21 4.74 32.15
CA MET A 1 20.96 3.96 31.14
C MET A 1 20.24 4.10 29.81
N GLN A 2 20.73 4.97 28.92
CA GLN A 2 20.27 5.00 27.53
C GLN A 2 21.11 3.98 26.77
N SER A 3 20.53 2.82 26.44
CA SER A 3 21.13 1.93 25.45
C SER A 3 21.06 2.65 24.11
N SER A 4 22.21 3.11 23.61
CA SER A 4 22.34 3.53 22.23
C SER A 4 21.78 2.40 21.34
N PRO A 5 20.83 2.68 20.42
CA PRO A 5 20.30 1.64 19.56
C PRO A 5 21.46 1.00 18.81
N GLN A 6 21.61 -0.32 18.95
CA GLN A 6 22.67 -1.04 18.25
C GLN A 6 22.51 -0.77 16.74
N PRO A 7 23.58 -0.33 16.06
CA PRO A 7 23.50 0.12 14.66
C PRO A 7 22.92 -0.95 13.72
N ASP A 8 23.11 -2.23 14.04
CA ASP A 8 22.58 -3.35 13.25
C ASP A 8 21.06 -3.50 13.35
N LEU A 9 20.46 -3.30 14.53
CA LEU A 9 19.01 -3.37 14.72
C LEU A 9 18.29 -2.24 13.98
N THR A 10 18.88 -1.04 13.99
CA THR A 10 18.31 0.11 13.26
C THR A 10 18.39 -0.12 11.75
N ARG A 11 19.52 -0.64 11.26
CA ARG A 11 19.68 -1.00 9.85
C ARG A 11 18.66 -2.06 9.43
N PHE A 12 18.51 -3.12 10.23
CA PHE A 12 17.50 -4.16 10.01
C PHE A 12 16.08 -3.60 9.96
N ALA A 13 15.70 -2.75 10.92
CA ALA A 13 14.37 -2.13 10.95
C ALA A 13 14.06 -1.34 9.67
N HIS A 14 15.03 -0.59 9.13
CA HIS A 14 14.84 0.09 7.85
C HIS A 14 14.65 -0.89 6.69
N HIS A 15 15.43 -1.99 6.63
CA HIS A 15 15.29 -2.98 5.55
C HIS A 15 13.93 -3.67 5.62
N LEU A 16 13.49 -4.03 6.83
CA LEU A 16 12.18 -4.59 7.07
C LEU A 16 11.07 -3.60 6.67
N PHE A 17 11.20 -2.33 7.03
CA PHE A 17 10.24 -1.28 6.64
C PHE A 17 10.16 -1.14 5.12
N THR A 18 11.29 -1.05 4.42
CA THR A 18 11.34 -1.01 2.95
C THR A 18 10.74 -2.26 2.32
N ALA A 19 11.06 -3.45 2.84
CA ALA A 19 10.50 -4.71 2.33
C ALA A 19 8.98 -4.77 2.50
N LEU A 20 8.45 -4.32 3.63
CA LEU A 20 7.02 -4.24 3.87
C LEU A 20 6.33 -3.20 2.96
N LEU A 21 6.97 -2.06 2.68
CA LEU A 21 6.47 -1.10 1.69
C LEU A 21 6.41 -1.71 0.28
N LEU A 22 7.44 -2.46 -0.12
CA LEU A 22 7.45 -3.16 -1.41
C LEU A 22 6.36 -4.23 -1.47
N ALA A 23 6.19 -5.04 -0.41
CA ALA A 23 5.11 -6.02 -0.31
C ALA A 23 3.73 -5.36 -0.42
N GLN A 24 3.55 -4.20 0.24
CA GLN A 24 2.32 -3.41 0.20
C GLN A 24 2.00 -2.85 -1.19
N LEU A 25 3.02 -2.69 -2.05
CA LEU A 25 2.89 -2.14 -3.40
C LEU A 25 2.38 -3.17 -4.42
N ILE A 26 2.64 -4.46 -4.21
CA ILE A 26 2.34 -5.53 -5.19
C ILE A 26 0.84 -5.57 -5.54
N LEU A 27 -0.02 -5.61 -4.53
CA LEU A 27 -1.47 -5.72 -4.74
C LEU A 27 -2.09 -4.48 -5.42
N PRO A 28 -1.85 -3.24 -4.96
CA PRO A 28 -2.39 -2.07 -5.66
C PRO A 28 -1.83 -1.94 -7.08
N LEU A 29 -0.57 -2.28 -7.35
CA LEU A 29 -0.03 -2.31 -8.72
C LEU A 29 -0.76 -3.32 -9.60
N PHE A 30 -0.99 -4.53 -9.08
CA PHE A 30 -1.73 -5.56 -9.80
C PHE A 30 -3.14 -5.08 -10.18
N PHE A 31 -3.89 -4.50 -9.23
CA PHE A 31 -5.22 -3.98 -9.51
C PHE A 31 -5.19 -2.80 -10.50
N THR A 32 -4.29 -1.84 -10.30
CA THR A 32 -4.10 -0.72 -11.24
C THR A 32 -3.82 -1.23 -12.65
N LEU A 33 -2.92 -2.20 -12.81
CA LEU A 33 -2.62 -2.80 -14.10
C LEU A 33 -3.86 -3.45 -14.74
N GLN A 34 -4.60 -4.28 -13.99
CA GLN A 34 -5.80 -4.95 -14.51
C GLN A 34 -6.89 -3.94 -14.93
N ILE A 35 -7.10 -2.88 -14.15
CA ILE A 35 -8.06 -1.80 -14.47
C ILE A 35 -7.63 -1.06 -15.75
N THR A 36 -6.36 -0.67 -15.84
CA THR A 36 -5.83 0.04 -17.00
C THR A 36 -5.92 -0.80 -18.27
N LEU A 37 -5.59 -2.10 -18.20
CA LEU A 37 -5.70 -3.01 -19.35
C LEU A 37 -7.15 -3.10 -19.86
N VAL A 38 -8.13 -3.18 -18.96
CA VAL A 38 -9.56 -3.16 -19.35
C VAL A 38 -9.94 -1.84 -20.00
N TRP A 39 -9.54 -0.69 -19.44
CA TRP A 39 -9.84 0.62 -20.03
C TRP A 39 -9.17 0.81 -21.41
N MET A 40 -8.04 0.17 -21.66
CA MET A 40 -7.36 0.19 -22.95
C MET A 40 -7.94 -0.82 -23.96
N GLY A 41 -8.93 -1.64 -23.56
CA GLY A 41 -9.46 -2.74 -24.39
C GLY A 41 -8.45 -3.87 -24.62
N ALA A 42 -7.40 -3.94 -23.80
CA ALA A 42 -6.30 -4.90 -23.90
C ALA A 42 -6.62 -6.21 -23.15
N ASP A 43 -7.83 -6.73 -23.38
CA ASP A 43 -8.42 -7.84 -22.62
C ASP A 43 -7.56 -9.11 -22.65
N ALA A 44 -6.85 -9.36 -23.75
CA ALA A 44 -5.95 -10.52 -23.92
C ALA A 44 -4.84 -10.60 -22.85
N TRP A 45 -4.52 -9.49 -22.18
CA TRP A 45 -3.47 -9.41 -21.16
C TRP A 45 -4.02 -9.41 -19.72
N THR A 46 -5.34 -9.51 -19.57
CA THR A 46 -5.99 -9.56 -18.26
C THR A 46 -6.08 -11.00 -17.76
N VAL A 47 -5.96 -11.20 -16.44
CA VAL A 47 -5.96 -12.56 -15.84
C VAL A 47 -7.34 -13.24 -15.97
N SER A 48 -8.41 -12.44 -16.07
CA SER A 48 -9.77 -12.91 -16.35
C SER A 48 -10.61 -11.77 -16.91
N PRO A 49 -10.66 -11.58 -18.25
CA PRO A 49 -11.21 -10.37 -18.86
C PRO A 49 -12.66 -10.09 -18.48
N GLU A 50 -13.51 -11.11 -18.51
CA GLU A 50 -14.92 -10.96 -18.14
C GLU A 50 -15.10 -10.57 -16.68
N ARG A 51 -14.39 -11.25 -15.77
CA ARG A 51 -14.47 -10.96 -14.33
C ARG A 51 -13.95 -9.56 -14.03
N VAL A 52 -12.80 -9.17 -14.58
CA VAL A 52 -12.21 -7.85 -14.35
C VAL A 52 -13.11 -6.75 -14.94
N ARG A 53 -13.71 -6.94 -16.12
CA ARG A 53 -14.69 -5.99 -16.67
C ARG A 53 -15.90 -5.81 -15.77
N VAL A 54 -16.48 -6.91 -15.28
CA VAL A 54 -17.59 -6.85 -14.31
C VAL A 54 -17.14 -6.13 -13.05
N THR A 55 -15.97 -6.46 -12.50
CA THR A 55 -15.41 -5.75 -11.35
C THR A 55 -15.28 -4.25 -11.64
N VAL A 56 -14.65 -3.83 -12.74
CA VAL A 56 -14.49 -2.41 -13.08
C VAL A 56 -15.83 -1.70 -13.25
N ARG A 57 -16.83 -2.35 -13.85
CA ARG A 57 -18.15 -1.76 -14.08
C ARG A 57 -18.96 -1.61 -12.79
N GLU A 58 -18.92 -2.63 -11.94
CA GLU A 58 -19.75 -2.73 -10.73
C GLU A 58 -19.07 -2.14 -9.48
N THR A 59 -17.83 -1.66 -9.62
CA THR A 59 -17.07 -1.08 -8.51
C THR A 59 -17.31 0.43 -8.44
N PRO A 60 -17.68 0.98 -7.27
CA PRO A 60 -17.83 2.41 -7.12
C PRO A 60 -16.48 3.11 -7.28
N LEU A 61 -16.52 4.33 -7.83
CA LEU A 61 -15.33 5.10 -8.19
C LEU A 61 -14.28 5.22 -7.06
N PRO A 62 -14.64 5.40 -5.77
CA PRO A 62 -13.67 5.44 -4.67
C PRO A 62 -12.80 4.18 -4.57
N ALA A 63 -13.38 2.99 -4.78
CA ALA A 63 -12.64 1.73 -4.78
C ALA A 63 -11.78 1.54 -6.04
N ILE A 64 -12.23 2.05 -7.19
CA ILE A 64 -11.45 2.00 -8.44
C ILE A 64 -10.21 2.88 -8.33
N ILE A 65 -10.34 4.09 -7.80
CA ILE A 65 -9.24 5.07 -7.73
C ILE A 65 -8.25 4.73 -6.60
N ALA A 66 -8.71 4.11 -5.51
CA ALA A 66 -7.87 3.74 -4.37
C ALA A 66 -6.54 3.06 -4.72
N PRO A 67 -6.48 1.98 -5.54
CA PRO A 67 -5.21 1.35 -5.90
C PRO A 67 -4.24 2.29 -6.62
N PHE A 68 -4.73 3.19 -7.49
CA PHE A 68 -3.88 4.18 -8.18
C PHE A 68 -3.24 5.16 -7.20
N LEU A 69 -4.05 5.76 -6.32
CA LEU A 69 -3.57 6.70 -5.31
C LEU A 69 -2.59 6.02 -4.35
N ARG A 70 -2.90 4.78 -3.94
CA ARG A 70 -2.02 4.01 -3.06
C ARG A 70 -0.69 3.66 -3.72
N CYS A 71 -0.65 3.33 -5.01
CA CYS A 71 0.62 3.16 -5.73
C CYS A 71 1.49 4.42 -5.63
N GLY A 72 0.90 5.59 -5.92
CA GLY A 72 1.62 6.87 -5.81
C GLY A 72 2.13 7.15 -4.40
N LEU A 73 1.29 6.95 -3.38
CA LEU A 73 1.69 7.17 -1.98
C LEU A 73 2.77 6.20 -1.51
N ILE A 74 2.69 4.92 -1.88
CA ILE A 74 3.69 3.92 -1.46
C ILE A 74 5.02 4.17 -2.17
N MET A 75 5.01 4.54 -3.45
CA MET A 75 6.22 4.98 -4.17
C MET A 75 6.82 6.24 -3.53
N ALA A 76 5.99 7.21 -3.15
CA ALA A 76 6.44 8.38 -2.42
C ALA A 76 7.02 8.02 -1.04
N MET A 77 6.46 7.03 -0.33
CA MET A 77 7.02 6.52 0.93
C MET A 77 8.37 5.83 0.71
N LEU A 78 8.54 5.01 -0.32
CA LEU A 78 9.82 4.38 -0.64
C LEU A 78 10.92 5.43 -0.87
N TYR A 79 10.58 6.54 -1.55
CA TYR A 79 11.51 7.65 -1.75
C TYR A 79 11.76 8.45 -0.45
N THR A 80 10.69 8.90 0.21
CA THR A 80 10.78 9.80 1.38
C THR A 80 11.32 9.10 2.61
N HIS A 81 11.12 7.79 2.78
CA HIS A 81 11.68 7.03 3.90
C HIS A 81 13.21 7.11 3.95
N HIS A 82 13.87 7.29 2.81
CA HIS A 82 15.33 7.46 2.75
C HIS A 82 15.77 8.92 2.63
N ARG A 83 14.96 9.79 2.00
CA ARG A 83 15.36 11.18 1.68
C ARG A 83 14.80 12.24 2.62
N ALA A 84 13.58 12.04 3.11
CA ALA A 84 12.88 12.99 3.98
C ALA A 84 11.94 12.24 4.94
N PRO A 85 12.47 11.49 5.92
CA PRO A 85 11.70 10.46 6.65
C PRO A 85 10.51 11.01 7.44
N ARG A 86 10.53 12.30 7.78
CA ARG A 86 9.40 13.04 8.39
C ARG A 86 8.07 12.92 7.62
N TRP A 87 8.12 12.69 6.30
CA TRP A 87 6.93 12.52 5.46
C TRP A 87 6.35 11.11 5.48
N THR A 88 7.12 10.11 5.95
CA THR A 88 6.73 8.69 5.90
C THR A 88 5.44 8.44 6.67
N LEU A 89 5.32 8.98 7.88
CA LEU A 89 4.14 8.76 8.74
C LEU A 89 2.86 9.40 8.14
N PRO A 90 2.85 10.69 7.75
CA PRO A 90 1.70 11.28 7.06
C PRO A 90 1.26 10.48 5.83
N LEU A 91 2.21 10.09 4.97
CA LEU A 91 1.92 9.32 3.75
C LEU A 91 1.35 7.93 4.07
N LEU A 92 1.85 7.28 5.12
CA LEU A 92 1.35 5.98 5.57
C LEU A 92 -0.09 6.09 6.07
N LEU A 93 -0.39 7.08 6.91
CA LEU A 93 -1.75 7.33 7.41
C LEU A 93 -2.71 7.65 6.26
N SER A 94 -2.29 8.46 5.28
CA SER A 94 -3.09 8.72 4.08
C SER A 94 -3.34 7.43 3.27
N SER A 95 -2.33 6.57 3.10
CA SER A 95 -2.48 5.30 2.38
C SER A 95 -3.45 4.35 3.08
N ILE A 96 -3.40 4.28 4.42
CA ILE A 96 -4.34 3.48 5.23
C ILE A 96 -5.75 4.04 5.11
N LEU A 97 -5.93 5.36 5.19
CA LEU A 97 -7.24 5.98 5.07
C LEU A 97 -7.88 5.73 3.69
N ILE A 98 -7.11 5.91 2.61
CA ILE A 98 -7.57 5.62 1.24
C ILE A 98 -7.93 4.15 1.10
N HIS A 99 -7.15 3.24 1.69
CA HIS A 99 -7.46 1.81 1.69
C HIS A 99 -8.79 1.53 2.38
N ILE A 100 -9.00 2.08 3.58
CA ILE A 100 -10.23 1.88 4.35
C ILE A 100 -11.43 2.43 3.57
N ILE A 101 -11.36 3.65 3.04
CA ILE A 101 -12.46 4.27 2.27
C ILE A 101 -12.76 3.45 1.00
N GLY A 102 -11.72 3.08 0.25
CA GLY A 102 -11.88 2.25 -0.93
C GLY A 102 -12.53 0.92 -0.58
N TRP A 103 -12.03 0.24 0.45
CA TRP A 103 -12.51 -1.08 0.84
C TRP A 103 -13.92 -1.08 1.44
N THR A 104 -14.27 -0.11 2.30
CA THR A 104 -15.63 0.00 2.84
C THR A 104 -16.67 0.28 1.76
N SER A 105 -16.29 0.98 0.68
CA SER A 105 -17.20 1.21 -0.45
C SER A 105 -17.57 -0.06 -1.23
N ILE A 106 -16.84 -1.17 -1.03
CA ILE A 106 -17.08 -2.45 -1.73
C ILE A 106 -17.34 -3.63 -0.78
N VAL A 107 -17.44 -3.40 0.52
CA VAL A 107 -17.58 -4.49 1.51
C VAL A 107 -18.86 -5.32 1.32
N GLY A 108 -19.89 -4.73 0.70
CA GLY A 108 -21.13 -5.42 0.33
C GLY A 108 -21.20 -5.86 -1.14
N ASN A 109 -20.12 -5.69 -1.93
CA ASN A 109 -20.11 -6.04 -3.34
C ASN A 109 -19.75 -7.54 -3.52
N PRO A 110 -20.65 -8.38 -4.06
CA PRO A 110 -20.43 -9.82 -4.20
C PRO A 110 -19.32 -10.18 -5.18
N TYR A 111 -18.88 -9.23 -6.02
CA TYR A 111 -17.80 -9.42 -6.99
C TYR A 111 -16.41 -9.16 -6.40
N PHE A 112 -16.33 -8.72 -5.14
CA PHE A 112 -15.08 -8.45 -4.45
C PHE A 112 -14.82 -9.46 -3.33
N ASN A 113 -13.73 -10.22 -3.47
CA ASN A 113 -13.27 -11.10 -2.40
C ASN A 113 -12.49 -10.27 -1.36
N ALA A 114 -12.86 -10.45 -0.09
CA ALA A 114 -12.28 -9.74 1.04
C ALA A 114 -10.78 -10.05 1.42
N PRO A 115 -10.14 -11.19 1.07
CA PRO A 115 -8.85 -11.55 1.66
C PRO A 115 -7.69 -10.61 1.28
N THR A 116 -7.72 -10.02 0.08
CA THR A 116 -6.68 -9.06 -0.34
C THR A 116 -6.75 -7.74 0.44
N GLY A 117 -7.96 -7.32 0.81
CA GLY A 117 -8.20 -6.15 1.67
C GLY A 117 -7.60 -6.32 3.06
N TYR A 118 -7.78 -7.51 3.66
CA TYR A 118 -7.22 -7.81 4.98
C TYR A 118 -5.69 -7.90 4.96
N VAL A 119 -5.09 -8.58 3.97
CA VAL A 119 -3.63 -8.71 3.86
C VAL A 119 -2.96 -7.34 3.76
N THR A 120 -3.47 -6.46 2.90
CA THR A 120 -2.91 -5.11 2.76
C THR A 120 -3.12 -4.26 4.01
N LEU A 121 -4.25 -4.41 4.72
CA LEU A 121 -4.45 -3.71 5.99
C LEU A 121 -3.47 -4.21 7.06
N THR A 122 -3.26 -5.53 7.17
CA THR A 122 -2.29 -6.11 8.12
C THR A 122 -0.86 -5.59 7.88
N ILE A 123 -0.40 -5.55 6.63
CA ILE A 123 0.91 -4.99 6.29
C ILE A 123 0.98 -3.50 6.62
N GLY A 124 -0.09 -2.74 6.33
CA GLY A 124 -0.18 -1.32 6.69
C GLY A 124 -0.08 -1.07 8.19
N SER A 125 -0.76 -1.89 8.99
CA SER A 125 -0.69 -1.85 10.45
C SER A 125 0.71 -2.23 10.96
N ALA A 126 1.35 -3.25 10.38
CA ALA A 126 2.71 -3.64 10.75
C ALA A 126 3.72 -2.51 10.47
N LEU A 127 3.61 -1.85 9.32
CA LEU A 127 4.39 -0.65 8.99
C LEU A 127 4.18 0.46 10.02
N LEU A 128 2.93 0.73 10.40
CA LEU A 128 2.60 1.78 11.37
C LEU A 128 3.21 1.47 12.74
N ILE A 129 3.04 0.24 13.22
CA ILE A 129 3.62 -0.24 14.48
C ILE A 129 5.15 -0.10 14.42
N LEU A 130 5.78 -0.55 13.33
CA LEU A 130 7.23 -0.48 13.17
C LEU A 130 7.72 0.97 13.20
N LEU A 131 7.03 1.90 12.54
CA LEU A 131 7.38 3.32 12.47
C LEU A 131 7.19 4.07 13.81
N VAL A 132 6.14 3.72 14.56
CA VAL A 132 5.84 4.33 15.87
C VAL A 132 6.78 3.80 16.95
N LEU A 133 7.03 2.48 16.97
CA LEU A 133 7.88 1.85 17.99
C LEU A 133 9.38 2.03 17.72
N ASN A 134 9.78 2.45 16.51
CA ASN A 134 11.18 2.70 16.16
C ASN A 134 11.38 4.16 15.69
N PRO A 135 11.53 5.13 16.63
CA PRO A 135 11.71 6.54 16.28
C PRO A 135 12.92 6.83 15.38
N ALA A 136 13.91 5.93 15.36
CA ALA A 136 15.06 6.01 14.46
C ALA A 136 14.65 5.99 12.97
N LEU A 137 13.55 5.32 12.62
CA LEU A 137 13.02 5.27 11.25
C LEU A 137 12.48 6.62 10.74
N GLN A 138 12.25 7.58 11.65
CA GLN A 138 11.77 8.92 11.33
C GLN A 138 12.91 9.94 11.22
N LYS A 139 14.16 9.50 11.40
CA LYS A 139 15.36 10.35 11.27
C LYS A 139 16.11 10.04 9.97
N PRO A 140 16.77 11.02 9.35
CA PRO A 140 17.67 10.76 8.23
C PRO A 140 18.75 9.76 8.64
N ARG A 141 19.17 8.89 7.71
CA ARG A 141 20.35 8.05 7.91
C ARG A 141 21.58 8.96 7.96
N SER A 142 22.26 8.99 9.11
CA SER A 142 23.57 9.63 9.31
C SER A 142 24.68 8.86 8.63
#